data_AF-A0A1S3QNU9-F1
#
_entry.id   AF-A0A1S3QNU9-F1
#
_cell.length_a   1.000
_cell.length_b   1.000
_cell.length_c   1.000
_cell.angle_alpha   90.00
_cell.angle_beta   90.00
_cell.angle_gamma   90.00
#
_symmetry.space_group_name_H-M   'P 1'
#
loop_
_entity.id
_entity.type
_entity.pdbx_description
1 polymer ?
#
loop_
_entity_poly.entity_id
_entity_poly.type
_entity_poly.pdbx_seq_one_letter_code
_entity_poly.pdbx_strand_id
1 'polypeptide(L)'
;MAADQGQVLVVVTAAVGGFSLLVILTLFFLITGRCQSFIKDKRKSDDKRRDHFQNVLPVPGIKTYVDPDTYEDPTQAAHEFTTEIDPSRIRIERVIGAGEFGEVCSGRLRTPGEKEIPVTIKTLKGGYVERQRRDFLREACIIGQFDDPNIIRLEGVVTKSRPVMIVVEYMENGSLDSFLR
;
A
#
# COMPACT_ATOMS: atom_id res chain seq x y z
N MET A 1 22.31 64.52 16.63
CA MET A 1 21.76 63.48 17.53
C MET A 1 20.73 62.56 16.87
N ALA A 2 19.94 63.01 15.87
CA ALA A 2 18.94 62.15 15.21
C ALA A 2 19.49 61.08 14.23
N ALA A 3 20.64 61.34 13.59
CA ALA A 3 21.23 60.40 12.62
C ALA A 3 21.83 59.12 13.25
N ASP A 4 22.31 59.23 14.50
CA ASP A 4 22.96 58.14 15.23
C ASP A 4 21.95 57.08 15.74
N GLN A 5 20.76 57.52 16.16
CA GLN A 5 19.67 56.62 16.57
C GLN A 5 19.15 55.73 15.43
N GLY A 6 19.14 56.24 14.19
CA GLY A 6 18.70 55.48 13.03
C GLY A 6 19.66 54.34 12.68
N GLN A 7 20.97 54.56 12.76
CA GLN A 7 21.96 53.51 12.53
C GLN A 7 21.92 52.43 13.61
N VAL A 8 21.80 52.82 14.88
CA VAL A 8 21.70 51.85 16.00
C VAL A 8 20.44 50.98 15.86
N LEU A 9 19.30 51.55 15.48
CA LEU A 9 18.05 50.80 15.29
C LEU A 9 18.15 49.79 14.14
N VAL A 10 18.80 50.16 13.02
CA VAL A 10 19.01 49.25 11.89
C VAL A 10 19.94 48.09 12.26
N VAL A 11 21.00 48.37 13.02
CA VAL A 11 21.94 47.33 13.48
C VAL A 11 21.25 46.37 14.45
N VAL A 12 20.46 46.87 15.39
CA VAL A 12 19.74 46.05 16.37
C VAL A 12 18.68 45.18 15.68
N THR A 13 17.90 45.74 14.75
CA THR A 13 16.87 44.98 14.02
C THR A 13 17.47 43.91 13.11
N ALA A 14 18.58 44.19 12.44
CA ALA A 14 19.31 43.21 11.64
C ALA A 14 19.90 42.07 12.50
N ALA A 15 20.47 42.40 13.66
CA ALA A 15 21.04 41.42 14.58
C ALA A 15 19.98 40.48 15.17
N VAL A 16 18.83 41.03 15.61
CA VAL A 16 17.73 40.25 16.16
C VAL A 16 17.10 39.36 15.08
N GLY A 17 16.84 39.89 13.89
CA GLY A 17 16.28 39.13 12.78
C GLY A 17 17.17 37.97 12.34
N GLY A 18 18.48 38.21 12.22
CA GLY A 18 19.46 37.18 11.87
C GLY A 18 19.52 36.07 12.93
N PHE A 19 19.53 36.44 14.21
CA PHE A 19 19.54 35.46 15.31
C PHE A 19 18.26 34.60 15.34
N SER A 20 17.08 35.22 15.17
CA SER A 20 15.82 34.48 15.09
C SER A 20 15.79 33.48 13.92
N LEU A 21 16.31 33.87 12.75
CA LEU A 21 16.38 32.99 11.58
C LEU A 21 17.31 31.78 11.83
N LEU A 22 18.45 31.99 12.49
CA LEU A 22 19.37 30.90 12.85
C LEU A 22 18.74 29.91 13.83
N VAL A 23 18.01 30.40 14.84
CA VAL A 23 17.30 29.52 15.80
C VAL A 23 16.21 28.71 15.10
N ILE A 24 15.45 29.30 14.18
CA ILE A 24 14.41 28.58 13.43
C ILE A 24 15.01 27.50 12.53
N LEU A 25 16.10 27.81 11.81
CA LEU A 25 16.77 26.84 10.95
C LEU A 25 17.32 25.67 11.75
N THR A 26 17.97 25.93 12.89
CA THR A 26 18.51 24.86 13.75
C THR A 26 17.42 23.97 14.33
N LEU A 27 16.29 24.53 14.79
CA LEU A 27 15.13 23.75 15.22
C LEU A 27 14.54 22.92 14.07
N PHE A 28 14.41 23.49 12.88
CA PHE A 28 13.94 22.77 11.69
C PHE A 28 14.86 21.58 11.34
N PHE A 29 16.18 21.78 11.35
CA PHE A 29 17.15 20.69 11.12
C PHE A 29 17.12 19.62 12.22
N LEU A 30 16.92 20.00 13.48
CA LEU A 30 16.78 19.04 14.59
C LEU A 30 15.50 18.21 14.48
N ILE A 31 14.37 18.83 14.13
CA ILE A 31 13.08 18.14 13.97
C ILE A 31 13.14 17.21 12.76
N THR A 32 13.58 17.70 11.60
CA THR A 32 13.70 16.89 10.38
C THR A 32 14.74 15.77 10.54
N GLY A 33 15.88 16.03 11.17
CA GLY A 33 16.90 15.03 11.46
C GLY A 33 16.42 13.93 12.41
N ARG A 34 15.67 14.29 13.48
CA ARG A 34 15.05 13.33 14.41
C ARG A 34 13.99 12.47 13.72
N CYS A 35 13.13 13.05 12.89
CA CYS A 35 12.15 12.29 12.10
C CYS A 35 12.82 11.33 11.11
N GLN A 36 13.89 11.75 10.42
CA GLN A 36 14.63 10.88 9.50
C GLN A 36 15.31 9.72 10.22
N SER A 37 15.87 9.95 11.43
CA SER A 37 16.46 8.88 12.23
C SER A 37 15.41 7.85 12.66
N PHE A 38 14.26 8.32 13.16
CA PHE A 38 13.17 7.42 13.58
C PHE A 38 12.63 6.56 12.43
N ILE A 39 12.53 7.12 11.23
CA ILE A 39 12.13 6.39 10.01
C ILE A 39 13.20 5.37 9.59
N LYS A 40 14.50 5.71 9.71
CA LYS A 40 15.61 4.80 9.40
C LYS A 40 15.71 3.63 10.38
N ASP A 41 15.48 3.87 11.67
CA ASP A 41 15.55 2.84 12.70
C ASP A 41 14.40 1.82 12.54
N LYS A 42 13.20 2.28 12.17
CA LYS A 42 12.08 1.39 11.83
C LYS A 42 12.40 0.51 10.60
N ARG A 43 12.99 1.09 9.55
CA ARG A 43 13.44 0.33 8.36
C ARG A 43 14.48 -0.74 8.68
N LYS A 44 15.42 -0.46 9.59
CA LYS A 44 16.52 -1.38 9.95
C LYS A 44 16.04 -2.56 10.83
N SER A 45 14.97 -2.36 11.60
CA SER A 45 14.34 -3.42 12.40
C SER A 45 13.59 -4.43 11.52
N ASP A 46 12.89 -3.97 10.48
CA ASP A 46 12.16 -4.85 9.56
C ASP A 46 13.12 -5.68 8.69
N ASP A 47 14.27 -5.09 8.31
CA ASP A 47 15.33 -5.76 7.54
C ASP A 47 15.94 -6.97 8.27
N LYS A 48 16.23 -6.83 9.58
CA LYS A 48 16.79 -7.93 10.40
C LYS A 48 15.84 -9.12 10.59
N ARG A 49 14.53 -8.90 10.51
CA ARG A 49 13.53 -9.98 10.66
C ARG A 49 13.42 -10.84 9.39
N ARG A 50 13.69 -10.23 8.22
CA ARG A 50 13.66 -10.87 6.89
C ARG A 50 14.80 -11.88 6.71
N ASP A 51 16.00 -11.52 7.14
CA ASP A 51 17.20 -12.37 7.02
C ASP A 51 17.08 -13.70 7.80
N HIS A 52 16.28 -13.72 8.86
CA HIS A 52 16.07 -14.93 9.66
C HIS A 52 15.13 -15.97 9.00
N PHE A 53 14.15 -15.52 8.20
CA PHE A 53 13.16 -16.42 7.58
C PHE A 53 13.61 -16.99 6.22
N GLN A 54 14.58 -16.33 5.57
CA GLN A 54 15.04 -16.70 4.24
C GLN A 54 15.94 -17.97 4.23
N ASN A 55 16.31 -18.48 5.41
CA ASN A 55 17.20 -19.63 5.58
C ASN A 55 16.47 -20.97 5.81
N VAL A 56 15.15 -21.05 5.59
CA VAL A 56 14.40 -22.30 5.74
C VAL A 56 14.46 -23.09 4.42
N LEU A 57 15.07 -24.28 4.46
CA LEU A 57 15.18 -25.19 3.31
C LEU A 57 13.80 -25.65 2.81
N PRO A 58 13.57 -25.76 1.49
CA PRO A 58 12.31 -26.26 0.94
C PRO A 58 12.12 -27.73 1.32
N VAL A 59 11.07 -28.03 2.10
CA VAL A 59 10.66 -29.41 2.40
C VAL A 59 9.78 -29.91 1.26
N PRO A 60 10.10 -31.06 0.63
CA PRO A 60 9.26 -31.62 -0.44
C PRO A 60 7.83 -31.86 0.04
N GLY A 61 6.84 -31.32 -0.67
CA GLY A 61 5.41 -31.48 -0.37
C GLY A 61 4.78 -30.38 0.49
N ILE A 62 5.57 -29.42 1.00
CA ILE A 62 5.07 -28.24 1.71
C ILE A 62 5.17 -27.02 0.80
N LYS A 63 4.03 -26.42 0.43
CA LYS A 63 3.99 -25.14 -0.29
C LYS A 63 4.45 -24.05 0.68
N THR A 64 5.72 -23.68 0.59
CA THR A 64 6.31 -22.66 1.47
C THR A 64 5.86 -21.29 0.99
N TYR A 65 5.41 -20.43 1.91
CA TYR A 65 5.08 -19.04 1.60
C TYR A 65 6.29 -18.34 0.99
N VAL A 66 6.06 -17.60 -0.09
CA VAL A 66 7.05 -16.76 -0.77
C VAL A 66 6.68 -15.30 -0.54
N ASP A 67 7.56 -14.53 0.10
CA ASP A 67 7.34 -13.09 0.24
C ASP A 67 7.39 -12.43 -1.15
N PRO A 68 6.31 -11.75 -1.62
CA PRO A 68 6.33 -11.07 -2.91
C PRO A 68 7.43 -10.01 -3.03
N ASP A 69 7.97 -9.51 -1.90
CA ASP A 69 9.09 -8.57 -1.91
C ASP A 69 10.41 -9.22 -2.35
N THR A 70 10.46 -10.56 -2.47
CA THR A 70 11.61 -11.30 -3.03
C THR A 70 11.72 -11.09 -4.55
N TYR A 71 10.64 -10.64 -5.20
CA TYR A 71 10.62 -10.34 -6.63
C TYR A 71 11.02 -8.89 -6.89
N GLU A 72 11.79 -8.66 -7.96
CA GLU A 72 12.15 -7.31 -8.40
C GLU A 72 10.95 -6.57 -9.02
N ASP A 73 10.07 -7.29 -9.73
CA ASP A 73 8.85 -6.77 -10.36
C ASP A 73 7.58 -7.42 -9.74
N PRO A 74 6.67 -6.63 -9.14
CA PRO A 74 5.42 -7.15 -8.59
C PRO A 74 4.45 -7.66 -9.64
N THR A 75 4.58 -7.19 -10.88
CA THR A 75 3.78 -7.72 -11.99
C THR A 75 4.18 -9.18 -12.27
N GLN A 76 5.48 -9.50 -12.12
CA GLN A 76 5.98 -10.87 -12.20
C GLN A 76 5.46 -11.74 -11.05
N ALA A 77 5.53 -11.25 -9.81
CA ALA A 77 4.95 -11.94 -8.66
C ALA A 77 3.45 -12.19 -8.84
N ALA A 78 2.72 -11.19 -9.35
CA ALA A 78 1.29 -11.33 -9.64
C ALA A 78 1.03 -12.40 -10.70
N HIS A 79 1.84 -12.48 -11.76
CA HIS A 79 1.70 -13.54 -12.77
C HIS A 79 1.93 -14.95 -12.22
N GLU A 80 2.71 -15.11 -11.15
CA GLU A 80 2.95 -16.41 -10.53
C GLU A 80 1.82 -16.83 -9.58
N PHE A 81 1.30 -15.89 -8.79
CA PHE A 81 0.36 -16.20 -7.70
C PHE A 81 -1.09 -15.84 -8.03
N THR A 82 -1.37 -15.24 -9.18
CA THR A 82 -2.71 -14.75 -9.50
C THR A 82 -3.13 -15.10 -10.93
N THR A 83 -4.43 -15.14 -11.17
CA THR A 83 -5.01 -15.32 -12.52
C THR A 83 -5.40 -13.97 -13.10
N GLU A 84 -4.93 -13.65 -14.31
CA GLU A 84 -5.40 -12.46 -15.03
C GLU A 84 -6.81 -12.69 -15.57
N ILE A 85 -7.74 -11.80 -15.23
CA ILE A 85 -9.13 -11.84 -15.63
C ILE A 85 -9.35 -10.89 -16.81
N ASP A 86 -10.11 -11.34 -17.81
CA ASP A 86 -10.63 -10.45 -18.85
C ASP A 86 -11.69 -9.50 -18.23
N PRO A 87 -11.51 -8.17 -18.31
CA PRO A 87 -12.45 -7.21 -17.75
C PRO A 87 -13.91 -7.40 -18.21
N SER A 88 -14.12 -7.91 -19.43
CA SER A 88 -15.46 -8.19 -19.97
C SER A 88 -16.23 -9.26 -19.19
N ARG A 89 -15.52 -10.07 -18.38
CA ARG A 89 -16.11 -11.09 -17.50
C ARG A 89 -16.54 -10.54 -16.15
N ILE A 90 -16.25 -9.26 -15.86
CA ILE A 90 -16.57 -8.62 -14.59
C ILE A 90 -17.71 -7.63 -14.81
N ARG A 91 -18.75 -7.73 -13.99
CA ARG A 91 -19.82 -6.74 -13.90
C ARG A 91 -19.81 -6.11 -12.51
N ILE A 92 -19.41 -4.85 -12.43
CA ILE A 92 -19.49 -4.07 -11.19
C ILE A 92 -20.97 -3.70 -10.96
N GLU A 93 -21.49 -3.96 -9.76
CA GLU A 93 -22.90 -3.71 -9.42
C GLU A 93 -23.07 -2.46 -8.55
N ARG A 94 -22.35 -2.37 -7.42
CA ARG A 94 -22.43 -1.22 -6.50
C ARG A 94 -21.14 -1.04 -5.70
N VAL A 95 -20.87 0.19 -5.29
CA VAL A 95 -19.83 0.49 -4.30
C VAL A 95 -20.33 0.05 -2.92
N ILE A 96 -19.53 -0.75 -2.21
CA ILE A 96 -19.83 -1.25 -0.86
C ILE A 96 -18.90 -0.66 0.20
N GLY A 97 -17.82 0.01 -0.20
CA GLY A 97 -16.91 0.69 0.71
C GLY A 97 -15.75 1.38 -0.01
N ALA A 98 -14.83 1.93 0.79
CA ALA A 98 -13.59 2.52 0.32
C ALA A 98 -12.41 1.87 1.05
N GLY A 99 -11.44 1.38 0.30
CA GLY A 99 -10.18 0.87 0.81
C GLY A 99 -9.06 1.92 0.70
N GLU A 100 -7.86 1.54 1.13
CA GLU A 100 -6.66 2.41 1.06
C GLU A 100 -6.37 2.90 -0.37
N PHE A 101 -6.58 2.02 -1.36
CA PHE A 101 -6.17 2.24 -2.74
C PHE A 101 -7.28 2.78 -3.66
N GLY A 102 -8.54 2.73 -3.24
CA GLY A 102 -9.68 3.09 -4.07
C GLY A 102 -10.98 2.49 -3.55
N GLU A 103 -11.95 2.34 -4.46
CA GLU A 103 -13.28 1.84 -4.12
C GLU A 103 -13.27 0.31 -3.97
N VAL A 104 -14.13 -0.17 -3.08
CA VAL A 104 -14.49 -1.59 -2.95
C VAL A 104 -15.92 -1.73 -3.43
N CYS A 105 -16.12 -2.56 -4.44
CA CYS A 105 -17.41 -2.77 -5.09
C CYS A 105 -17.86 -4.23 -4.92
N SER A 106 -19.17 -4.46 -4.86
CA SER A 106 -19.71 -5.79 -5.14
C SER A 106 -19.98 -5.93 -6.64
N GLY A 107 -19.92 -7.15 -7.15
CA GLY A 107 -20.21 -7.42 -8.55
C GLY A 107 -20.40 -8.90 -8.85
N ARG A 108 -20.34 -9.21 -10.15
CA ARG A 108 -20.38 -10.57 -10.68
C ARG A 108 -19.15 -10.86 -11.51
N LEU A 109 -18.66 -12.09 -11.38
CA LEU A 109 -17.63 -12.65 -12.24
C LEU A 109 -18.24 -13.80 -13.04
N ARG A 110 -18.08 -13.76 -14.36
CA ARG A 110 -18.44 -14.87 -15.24
C ARG A 110 -17.29 -15.86 -15.30
N THR A 111 -17.47 -17.07 -14.80
CA THR A 111 -16.52 -18.19 -14.94
C THR A 111 -16.72 -18.91 -16.27
N PRO A 112 -15.69 -19.53 -16.87
CA PRO A 112 -15.84 -20.23 -18.14
C PRO A 112 -16.70 -21.48 -17.93
N GLY A 113 -17.82 -21.59 -18.65
CA GLY A 113 -18.70 -22.76 -18.58
C GLY A 113 -19.67 -22.78 -17.39
N GLU A 114 -19.71 -21.73 -16.56
CA GLU A 114 -20.47 -21.70 -15.32
C GLU A 114 -21.34 -20.43 -15.18
N LYS A 115 -22.18 -20.42 -14.14
CA LYS A 115 -23.04 -19.29 -13.78
C LYS A 115 -22.22 -18.16 -13.16
N GLU A 116 -22.66 -16.91 -13.34
CA GLU A 116 -22.08 -15.74 -12.66
C GLU A 116 -22.02 -15.94 -11.13
N ILE A 117 -20.84 -15.75 -10.54
CA ILE A 117 -20.62 -15.81 -9.10
C ILE A 117 -20.54 -14.40 -8.49
N PRO A 118 -21.02 -14.18 -7.25
CA PRO A 118 -20.84 -12.92 -6.55
C PRO A 118 -19.38 -12.72 -6.15
N VAL A 119 -18.86 -11.51 -6.37
CA VAL A 119 -17.47 -11.15 -6.05
C VAL A 119 -17.36 -9.78 -5.39
N THR A 120 -16.27 -9.59 -4.66
CA THR A 120 -15.79 -8.27 -4.23
C THR A 120 -14.68 -7.80 -5.17
N ILE A 121 -14.78 -6.56 -5.64
CA ILE A 121 -13.89 -5.95 -6.61
C ILE A 121 -13.24 -4.75 -5.95
N LYS A 122 -11.96 -4.86 -5.63
CA LYS A 122 -11.15 -3.73 -5.17
C LYS A 122 -10.55 -3.04 -6.38
N THR A 123 -10.68 -1.72 -6.47
CA THR A 123 -10.14 -0.92 -7.58
C THR A 123 -8.97 -0.06 -7.13
N LEU A 124 -8.00 0.15 -8.01
CA LEU A 124 -6.94 1.13 -7.81
C LEU A 124 -7.34 2.46 -8.46
N LYS A 125 -7.41 3.52 -7.65
CA LYS A 125 -7.78 4.88 -8.10
C LYS A 125 -6.84 5.40 -9.18
N GLY A 126 -7.35 6.19 -10.13
CA GLY A 126 -6.52 6.86 -11.14
C GLY A 126 -5.46 7.80 -10.54
N GLY A 127 -4.40 8.07 -11.31
CA GLY A 127 -3.32 8.97 -10.88
C GLY A 127 -2.40 8.41 -9.80
N TYR A 128 -2.43 7.09 -9.57
CA TYR A 128 -1.54 6.42 -8.62
C TYR A 128 -0.07 6.55 -9.05
N VAL A 129 0.84 6.55 -8.08
CA VAL A 129 2.27 6.34 -8.34
C VAL A 129 2.59 4.85 -8.40
N GLU A 130 3.65 4.44 -9.10
CA GLU A 130 4.00 3.02 -9.25
C GLU A 130 4.16 2.28 -7.92
N ARG A 131 4.60 2.96 -6.86
CA ARG A 131 4.63 2.37 -5.51
C ARG A 131 3.24 1.95 -5.02
N GLN A 132 2.20 2.74 -5.27
CA GLN A 132 0.84 2.39 -4.86
C GLN A 132 0.30 1.21 -5.68
N ARG A 133 0.63 1.14 -6.98
CA ARG A 133 0.32 -0.05 -7.80
C ARG A 133 1.01 -1.29 -7.24
N ARG A 134 2.28 -1.14 -6.84
CA ARG A 134 3.07 -2.17 -6.17
C ARG A 134 2.37 -2.71 -4.93
N ASP A 135 2.05 -1.80 -4.01
CA ASP A 135 1.48 -2.11 -2.71
C ASP A 135 0.07 -2.71 -2.87
N PHE A 136 -0.69 -2.23 -3.86
CA PHE A 136 -1.98 -2.81 -4.24
C PHE A 136 -1.86 -4.25 -4.74
N LEU A 137 -0.99 -4.52 -5.72
CA LEU A 137 -0.84 -5.88 -6.28
C LEU A 137 -0.19 -6.86 -5.30
N ARG A 138 0.62 -6.35 -4.35
CA ARG A 138 1.21 -7.16 -3.27
C ARG A 138 0.13 -7.87 -2.46
N GLU A 139 -1.01 -7.22 -2.21
CA GLU A 139 -2.15 -7.82 -1.51
C GLU A 139 -2.67 -9.07 -2.25
N ALA A 140 -2.88 -8.97 -3.57
CA ALA A 140 -3.31 -10.11 -4.38
C ALA A 140 -2.24 -11.22 -4.41
N CYS A 141 -0.96 -10.88 -4.50
CA CYS A 141 0.13 -11.87 -4.50
C CYS A 141 0.21 -12.66 -3.20
N ILE A 142 -0.14 -12.05 -2.07
CA ILE A 142 -0.19 -12.74 -0.78
C ILE A 142 -1.41 -13.65 -0.72
N ILE A 143 -2.59 -13.12 -1.04
CA ILE A 143 -3.84 -13.89 -0.97
C ILE A 143 -3.79 -15.09 -1.92
N GLY A 144 -3.28 -14.91 -3.14
CA GLY A 144 -3.21 -15.94 -4.17
C GLY A 144 -2.28 -17.13 -3.87
N GLN A 145 -1.49 -17.07 -2.80
CA GLN A 145 -0.69 -18.21 -2.35
C GLN A 145 -1.48 -19.19 -1.48
N PHE A 146 -2.66 -18.78 -0.98
CA PHE A 146 -3.48 -19.57 -0.06
C PHE A 146 -4.70 -20.17 -0.76
N ASP A 147 -5.08 -21.36 -0.32
CA ASP A 147 -6.30 -22.06 -0.70
C ASP A 147 -6.84 -22.79 0.55
N ASP A 148 -7.58 -22.06 1.38
CA ASP A 148 -8.14 -22.54 2.65
C ASP A 148 -9.53 -21.91 2.86
N PRO A 149 -10.54 -22.66 3.36
CA PRO A 149 -11.91 -22.14 3.53
C PRO A 149 -12.04 -20.99 4.55
N ASN A 150 -11.03 -20.73 5.38
CA ASN A 150 -11.02 -19.64 6.36
C ASN A 150 -10.16 -18.45 5.92
N ILE A 151 -9.57 -18.50 4.73
CA ILE A 151 -8.81 -17.41 4.12
C ILE A 151 -9.58 -16.96 2.88
N ILE A 152 -9.75 -15.64 2.74
CA ILE A 152 -10.47 -15.09 1.59
C ILE A 152 -9.85 -15.56 0.27
N ARG A 153 -10.67 -16.12 -0.62
CA ARG A 153 -10.23 -16.67 -1.89
C ARG A 153 -10.05 -15.57 -2.94
N LEU A 154 -8.89 -15.58 -3.58
CA LEU A 154 -8.61 -14.75 -4.75
C LEU A 154 -9.21 -15.42 -6.00
N GLU A 155 -10.04 -14.68 -6.74
CA GLU A 155 -10.49 -15.09 -8.08
C GLU A 155 -9.48 -14.70 -9.15
N GLY A 156 -8.84 -13.54 -8.97
CA GLY A 156 -7.81 -13.05 -9.87
C GLY A 156 -7.66 -11.54 -9.83
N VAL A 157 -6.97 -11.03 -10.84
CA VAL A 157 -6.61 -9.62 -10.97
C VAL A 157 -6.89 -9.12 -12.39
N VAL A 158 -7.05 -7.82 -12.52
CA VAL A 158 -6.99 -7.14 -13.83
C VAL A 158 -5.84 -6.16 -13.76
N THR A 159 -4.78 -6.43 -14.53
CA THR A 159 -3.54 -5.65 -14.52
C THR A 159 -3.22 -5.03 -15.87
N LYS A 160 -3.78 -5.58 -16.96
CA LYS A 160 -3.50 -5.17 -18.35
C LYS A 160 -4.38 -4.01 -18.85
N SER A 161 -5.35 -3.58 -18.07
CA SER A 161 -6.25 -2.48 -18.42
C SER A 161 -6.58 -1.62 -17.19
N ARG A 162 -7.30 -0.52 -17.41
CA ARG A 162 -7.79 0.35 -16.33
C ARG A 162 -9.31 0.22 -16.18
N PRO A 163 -9.83 0.25 -14.94
CA PRO A 163 -9.08 0.31 -13.68
C PRO A 163 -8.33 -1.00 -13.38
N VAL A 164 -7.23 -0.91 -12.63
CA VAL A 164 -6.56 -2.11 -12.10
C VAL A 164 -7.44 -2.66 -10.98
N MET A 165 -7.69 -3.97 -10.98
CA MET A 165 -8.63 -4.61 -10.07
C MET A 165 -8.04 -5.83 -9.37
N ILE A 166 -8.48 -6.07 -8.14
CA ILE A 166 -8.33 -7.33 -7.42
C ILE A 166 -9.73 -7.86 -7.19
N VAL A 167 -9.96 -9.11 -7.58
CA VAL A 167 -11.27 -9.78 -7.50
C VAL A 167 -11.15 -10.94 -6.52
N VAL A 168 -11.94 -10.88 -5.46
CA VAL A 168 -12.00 -11.91 -4.42
C VAL A 168 -13.45 -12.36 -4.24
N GLU A 169 -13.66 -13.45 -3.50
CA GLU A 169 -15.01 -13.88 -3.16
C GLU A 169 -15.83 -12.80 -2.42
N TYR A 170 -17.15 -12.90 -2.51
CA TYR A 170 -18.04 -11.96 -1.82
C TYR A 170 -18.34 -12.42 -0.40
N MET A 171 -18.04 -11.56 0.58
CA MET A 171 -18.34 -11.79 1.98
C MET A 171 -19.67 -11.13 2.36
N GLU A 172 -20.76 -11.90 2.37
CA GLU A 172 -22.13 -11.37 2.55
C GLU A 172 -22.32 -10.58 3.84
N ASN A 173 -21.65 -10.99 4.92
CA ASN A 173 -21.75 -10.38 6.25
C ASN A 173 -20.69 -9.28 6.51
N GLY A 174 -19.85 -8.98 5.53
CA GLY A 174 -18.81 -7.94 5.66
C GLY A 174 -17.77 -8.24 6.75
N SER A 175 -17.34 -7.21 7.46
CA SER A 175 -16.34 -7.34 8.52
C SER A 175 -16.94 -7.93 9.80
N LEU A 176 -16.14 -8.73 10.51
CA LEU A 176 -16.57 -9.38 11.74
C LEU A 176 -16.97 -8.38 12.84
N ASP A 177 -16.24 -7.27 13.01
CA ASP A 177 -16.58 -6.23 14.00
C ASP A 177 -17.95 -5.59 13.73
N SER A 178 -18.30 -5.36 12.47
CA SER A 178 -19.61 -4.80 12.11
C SER A 178 -20.72 -5.84 12.26
N PHE A 179 -20.44 -7.10 11.99
CA PHE A 179 -21.43 -8.18 12.09
C PHE A 179 -21.80 -8.51 13.55
N LEU A 180 -20.88 -8.34 14.49
CA LEU A 180 -21.10 -8.67 15.91
C LEU A 180 -21.71 -7.55 16.75
N ARG A 181 -21.94 -6.36 16.17
CA ARG A 181 -22.54 -5.20 16.85
C ARG A 181 -24.05 -5.16 16.67
#